data_AF-A0A1C5CL02-F1
#
_entry.id   AF-A0A1C5CL02-F1
#
_cell.length_a   1.000
_cell.length_b   1.000
_cell.length_c   1.000
_cell.angle_alpha   90.00
_cell.angle_beta   90.00
_cell.angle_gamma   90.00
#
_symmetry.space_group_name_H-M   'P 1'
#
loop_
_entity.id
_entity.type
_entity.pdbx_description
1 polymer ?
#
loop_
_entity_poly.entity_id
_entity_poly.type
_entity_poly.pdbx_seq_one_letter_code
_entity_poly.pdbx_strand_id
1 'polypeptide(L)'
;MYGNDPLSHPGLRRWSSAGEPLWSFSPGPGLMDMSDCVTLNVDGTTAWACPYMHYPLIEVRPDGTVRVRTTRMSGVRGIALDGERVAFLHGVSTLTYGRLTEATVEPEQGPAQLVRPDGSALANNGTVCRGTRIHVRERKGTDWWVLDIARS
;
A
#
# COMPACT_ATOMS: atom_id res chain seq x y z
N MET A 1 -5.92 -2.53 22.79
CA MET A 1 -5.48 -1.35 23.57
C MET A 1 -4.43 -0.65 22.72
N TYR A 2 -4.73 0.54 22.21
CA TYR A 2 -3.69 1.35 21.53
C TYR A 2 -2.80 1.94 22.61
N GLY A 3 -1.49 1.82 22.46
CA GLY A 3 -0.54 2.46 23.38
C GLY A 3 -0.53 3.97 23.13
N ASN A 4 -0.31 4.76 24.18
CA ASN A 4 -0.13 6.23 24.07
C ASN A 4 1.29 6.62 23.62
N ASP A 5 2.00 5.71 22.95
CA ASP A 5 3.33 5.99 22.45
C ASP A 5 3.24 7.00 21.29
N PRO A 6 3.85 8.19 21.41
CA PRO A 6 3.69 9.25 20.42
C PRO A 6 4.24 8.87 19.04
N LEU A 7 5.17 7.91 18.96
CA LEU A 7 5.75 7.45 17.69
C LEU A 7 4.76 6.60 16.90
N SER A 8 4.12 5.62 17.55
CA SER A 8 3.31 4.59 16.92
C SER A 8 1.80 4.85 16.96
N HIS A 9 1.30 5.59 17.96
CA HIS A 9 -0.14 5.81 18.16
C HIS A 9 -0.89 6.34 16.93
N PRO A 10 -0.36 7.29 16.13
CA PRO A 10 -1.09 7.78 14.95
C PRO A 10 -1.24 6.75 13.81
N GLY A 11 -0.52 5.63 13.87
CA GLY A 11 -0.43 4.61 12.81
C GLY A 11 0.35 5.04 11.58
N LEU A 12 0.17 6.28 11.10
CA LEU A 12 0.91 6.87 10.00
C LEU A 12 1.39 8.29 10.36
N ARG A 13 2.67 8.57 10.06
CA ARG A 13 3.32 9.84 10.39
C ARG A 13 4.33 10.22 9.31
N ARG A 14 4.41 11.52 9.02
CA ARG A 14 5.45 12.08 8.16
C ARG A 14 6.52 12.71 9.03
N TRP A 15 7.78 12.44 8.68
CA TRP A 15 8.95 12.92 9.38
C TRP A 15 9.78 13.83 8.47
N SER A 16 10.47 14.80 9.06
CA SER A 16 11.56 15.50 8.40
C SER A 16 12.77 14.57 8.27
N SER A 17 13.76 14.98 7.48
CA SER A 17 15.04 14.28 7.40
C SER A 17 15.81 14.24 8.73
N ALA A 18 15.51 15.15 9.65
CA ALA A 18 16.10 15.19 10.99
C ALA A 18 15.33 14.33 12.02
N GLY A 19 14.22 13.70 11.63
CA GLY A 19 13.38 12.92 12.54
C GLY A 19 12.33 13.72 13.30
N GLU A 20 12.12 14.99 12.94
CA GLU A 20 11.02 15.80 13.52
C GLU A 20 9.68 15.42 12.90
N PRO A 21 8.60 15.27 13.69
CA PRO A 21 7.28 14.96 13.15
C PRO A 21 6.68 16.18 12.43
N LEU A 22 6.38 16.04 11.15
CA LEU A 22 5.81 17.11 10.32
C LEU A 22 4.29 17.00 10.14
N TRP A 23 3.72 15.80 10.31
CA TRP A 23 2.30 15.52 10.19
C TRP A 23 1.99 14.15 10.81
N SER A 24 0.78 13.97 11.34
CA SER A 24 0.29 12.69 11.86
C SER A 24 -1.10 12.42 11.34
N PHE A 25 -1.37 11.16 11.00
CA PHE A 25 -2.70 10.74 10.62
C PHE A 25 -3.64 10.93 11.81
N SER A 26 -4.78 11.56 11.54
CA SER A 26 -5.89 11.69 12.46
C SER A 26 -7.12 11.23 11.68
N PRO A 27 -7.85 10.21 12.15
CA PRO A 27 -9.03 9.76 11.45
C PRO A 27 -10.06 10.89 11.40
N GLY A 28 -10.49 11.24 10.20
CA GLY A 28 -11.65 12.09 10.00
C GLY A 28 -12.95 11.39 10.44
N PRO A 29 -14.08 12.11 10.44
CA PRO A 29 -15.39 11.53 10.77
C PRO A 29 -15.68 10.27 9.94
N GLY A 30 -16.04 9.17 10.62
CA GLY A 30 -16.36 7.89 9.98
C GLY A 30 -15.15 7.01 9.65
N LEU A 31 -13.92 7.45 9.94
CA LEU A 31 -12.72 6.63 9.83
C LEU A 31 -12.33 6.07 11.20
N MET A 32 -11.85 4.82 11.21
CA MET A 32 -11.27 4.21 12.40
C MET A 32 -9.80 4.59 12.53
N ASP A 33 -9.31 4.59 13.77
CA ASP A 33 -7.87 4.69 14.05
C ASP A 33 -7.10 3.62 13.28
N MET A 34 -5.95 4.02 12.74
CA MET A 34 -5.09 3.11 11.99
C MET A 34 -4.35 2.19 12.96
N SER A 35 -4.90 1.01 13.18
CA SER A 35 -4.35 0.01 14.10
C SER A 35 -3.12 -0.69 13.55
N ASP A 36 -3.26 -1.17 12.31
CA ASP A 36 -2.25 -1.91 11.58
C ASP A 36 -2.26 -1.42 10.13
N CYS A 37 -1.09 -1.00 9.63
CA CYS A 37 -0.89 -0.72 8.22
C CYS A 37 -0.28 -1.95 7.56
N VAL A 38 -1.03 -2.60 6.64
CA VAL A 38 -0.53 -3.81 5.97
C VAL A 38 0.36 -3.49 4.78
N THR A 39 0.25 -2.29 4.22
CA THR A 39 1.15 -1.82 3.16
C THR A 39 1.19 -0.30 3.09
N LEU A 40 2.40 0.21 2.77
CA LEU A 40 2.72 1.60 2.55
C LEU A 40 3.46 1.72 1.20
N ASN A 41 3.07 2.71 0.41
CA ASN A 41 3.75 3.12 -0.81
C ASN A 41 3.89 4.65 -0.80
N VAL A 42 4.98 5.17 -1.38
CA VAL A 42 5.14 6.59 -1.67
C VAL A 42 5.36 6.76 -3.17
N ASP A 43 4.49 7.53 -3.81
CA ASP A 43 4.59 7.92 -5.21
C ASP A 43 4.83 9.44 -5.30
N GLY A 44 6.03 9.82 -5.75
CA GLY A 44 6.53 11.18 -5.62
C GLY A 44 6.47 11.66 -4.16
N THR A 45 5.58 12.60 -3.89
CA THR A 45 5.35 13.18 -2.54
C THR A 45 4.03 12.71 -1.91
N THR A 46 3.26 11.87 -2.59
CA THR A 46 1.99 11.33 -2.08
C THR A 46 2.25 9.99 -1.40
N ALA A 47 1.79 9.84 -0.16
CA ALA A 47 1.83 8.55 0.53
C ALA A 47 0.50 7.82 0.36
N TRP A 48 0.58 6.52 0.17
CA TRP A 48 -0.54 5.61 0.03
C TRP A 48 -0.44 4.52 1.08
N ALA A 49 -1.51 4.33 1.84
CA ALA A 49 -1.56 3.33 2.89
C ALA A 49 -2.81 2.48 2.75
N CYS A 50 -2.70 1.20 3.09
CA CYS A 50 -3.84 0.31 3.22
C CYS A 50 -3.81 -0.31 4.62
N PRO A 51 -4.66 0.15 5.55
CA PRO A 51 -4.84 -0.48 6.85
C PRO A 51 -5.49 -1.87 6.75
N TYR A 52 -5.27 -2.73 7.75
CA TYR A 52 -5.86 -4.07 7.80
C TYR A 52 -7.40 -4.06 7.85
N MET A 53 -7.97 -3.18 8.68
CA MET A 53 -9.42 -3.12 8.89
C MET A 53 -10.11 -2.60 7.64
N HIS A 54 -10.89 -3.46 6.97
CA HIS A 54 -11.64 -3.20 5.74
C HIS A 54 -10.81 -2.82 4.50
N TYR A 55 -9.47 -2.85 4.59
CA TYR A 55 -8.56 -2.54 3.48
C TYR A 55 -8.90 -1.27 2.69
N PRO A 56 -9.21 -0.11 3.33
CA PRO A 56 -9.40 1.11 2.57
C PRO A 56 -8.08 1.53 1.93
N LEU A 57 -8.15 2.20 0.78
CA LEU A 57 -6.98 2.84 0.18
C LEU A 57 -6.95 4.30 0.63
N ILE A 58 -5.97 4.63 1.46
CA ILE A 58 -5.76 5.97 2.00
C ILE A 58 -4.69 6.66 1.16
N GLU A 59 -5.02 7.85 0.71
CA GLU A 59 -4.14 8.77 0.00
C GLU A 59 -3.84 9.95 0.92
N VAL A 60 -2.56 10.23 1.15
CA VAL A 60 -2.10 11.36 1.95
C VAL A 60 -1.25 12.26 1.07
N ARG A 61 -1.77 13.47 0.82
CA ARG A 61 -1.13 14.48 -0.01
C ARG A 61 -0.05 15.26 0.77
N PRO A 62 0.86 15.98 0.09
CA PRO A 62 1.96 16.69 0.73
C PRO A 62 1.53 17.81 1.67
N ASP A 63 0.35 18.38 1.44
CA ASP A 63 -0.29 19.38 2.31
C ASP A 63 -0.97 18.76 3.54
N GLY A 64 -0.96 17.43 3.67
CA GLY A 64 -1.63 16.69 4.73
C GLY A 64 -3.10 16.35 4.45
N THR A 65 -3.62 16.69 3.27
CA THR A 65 -4.97 16.32 2.86
C THR A 65 -5.07 14.79 2.75
N VAL A 66 -6.08 14.22 3.38
CA VAL A 66 -6.36 12.78 3.39
C VAL A 66 -7.59 12.49 2.54
N ARG A 67 -7.47 11.55 1.61
CA ARG A 67 -8.61 10.97 0.88
C ARG A 67 -8.66 9.47 1.14
N VAL A 68 -9.85 8.97 1.41
CA VAL A 68 -10.06 7.54 1.68
C VAL A 68 -10.99 6.97 0.64
N ARG A 69 -10.56 5.87 0.03
CA ARG A 69 -11.36 5.10 -0.93
C ARG A 69 -11.70 3.74 -0.34
N THR A 70 -12.95 3.37 -0.44
CA THR A 70 -13.37 1.99 -0.11
C THR A 70 -12.87 1.04 -1.18
N THR A 71 -12.51 -0.18 -0.78
CA THR A 71 -12.08 -1.24 -1.69
C THR A 71 -12.88 -2.51 -1.40
N ARG A 72 -12.96 -3.40 -2.40
CA ARG A 72 -13.47 -4.77 -2.20
C ARG A 72 -12.33 -5.77 -1.94
N MET A 73 -11.13 -5.27 -1.69
CA MET A 73 -9.92 -6.06 -1.60
C MET A 73 -9.75 -6.64 -0.19
N SER A 74 -9.09 -7.80 -0.11
CA SER A 74 -8.76 -8.43 1.17
C SER A 74 -7.40 -9.11 1.10
N GLY A 75 -6.72 -9.26 2.24
CA GLY A 75 -5.40 -9.90 2.29
C GLY A 75 -4.31 -9.13 1.52
N VAL A 76 -4.46 -7.81 1.38
CA VAL A 76 -3.50 -6.93 0.70
C VAL A 76 -2.16 -6.95 1.43
N ARG A 77 -1.07 -7.09 0.68
CA ARG A 77 0.33 -7.04 1.16
C ARG A 77 1.21 -6.07 0.39
N GLY A 78 0.73 -5.53 -0.72
CA GLY A 78 1.46 -4.56 -1.53
C GLY A 78 0.50 -3.77 -2.40
N ILE A 79 0.86 -2.52 -2.67
CA ILE A 79 0.16 -1.67 -3.63
C ILE A 79 1.15 -0.96 -4.54
N ALA A 80 0.84 -0.84 -5.82
CA ALA A 80 1.56 0.02 -6.77
C ALA A 80 0.57 0.89 -7.54
N LEU A 81 1.00 2.08 -7.92
CA LEU A 81 0.14 3.08 -8.53
C LEU A 81 0.76 3.61 -9.83
N ASP A 82 -0.07 3.79 -10.85
CA ASP A 82 0.27 4.45 -12.10
C ASP A 82 -0.93 5.32 -12.54
N GLY A 83 -0.87 6.61 -12.24
CA GLY A 83 -1.99 7.53 -12.43
C GLY A 83 -3.23 7.10 -11.63
N GLU A 84 -4.33 6.83 -12.34
CA GLU A 84 -5.59 6.34 -11.73
C GLU A 84 -5.62 4.82 -11.57
N ARG A 85 -4.60 4.09 -12.03
CA ARG A 85 -4.54 2.63 -11.91
C ARG A 85 -3.82 2.25 -10.62
N VAL A 86 -4.35 1.25 -9.94
CA VAL A 86 -3.74 0.65 -8.75
C VAL A 86 -3.65 -0.86 -8.93
N ALA A 87 -2.51 -1.44 -8.59
CA ALA A 87 -2.33 -2.87 -8.45
C ALA A 87 -2.28 -3.25 -6.97
N PHE A 88 -2.98 -4.31 -6.59
CA PHE A 88 -2.93 -4.91 -5.26
C PHE A 88 -2.27 -6.27 -5.34
N LEU A 89 -1.21 -6.47 -4.55
CA LEU A 89 -0.64 -7.79 -4.30
C LEU A 89 -1.30 -8.38 -3.06
N HIS A 90 -1.87 -9.58 -3.23
CA HIS A 90 -2.56 -10.34 -2.19
C HIS A 90 -1.78 -11.60 -1.88
N GLY A 91 -1.69 -11.92 -0.59
CA GLY A 91 -0.99 -13.14 -0.13
C GLY A 91 0.43 -13.19 -0.69
N VAL A 92 0.80 -14.31 -1.31
CA VAL A 92 2.16 -14.55 -1.80
C VAL A 92 2.38 -13.99 -3.21
N SER A 93 1.39 -14.11 -4.11
CA SER A 93 1.59 -13.89 -5.55
C SER A 93 0.36 -13.38 -6.31
N THR A 94 -0.82 -13.25 -5.70
CA THR A 94 -2.02 -12.91 -6.47
C THR A 94 -2.10 -11.40 -6.70
N LEU A 95 -2.28 -10.98 -7.95
CA LEU A 95 -2.47 -9.58 -8.34
C LEU A 95 -3.91 -9.32 -8.74
N THR A 96 -4.44 -8.18 -8.31
CA THR A 96 -5.64 -7.56 -8.89
C THR A 96 -5.33 -6.12 -9.28
N TYR A 97 -6.03 -5.61 -10.28
CA TYR A 97 -5.95 -4.22 -10.70
C TYR A 97 -7.31 -3.55 -10.50
N GLY A 98 -7.26 -2.29 -10.13
CA GLY A 98 -8.42 -1.43 -10.05
C GLY A 98 -8.13 -0.02 -10.51
N ARG A 99 -9.20 0.76 -10.62
CA ARG A 99 -9.19 2.17 -10.98
C ARG A 99 -9.66 3.02 -9.82
N LEU A 100 -8.91 4.07 -9.53
CA LEU A 100 -9.25 5.06 -8.52
C LEU A 100 -10.42 5.91 -8.99
N THR A 101 -11.44 6.07 -8.15
CA THR A 101 -12.48 7.10 -8.31
C THR A 101 -12.35 8.14 -7.21
N GLU A 102 -13.34 9.02 -7.03
CA GLU A 102 -13.38 9.93 -5.88
C GLU A 102 -13.47 9.18 -4.54
N ALA A 103 -14.28 8.11 -4.46
CA ALA A 103 -14.67 7.47 -3.19
C ALA A 103 -14.39 5.96 -3.12
N THR A 104 -14.06 5.32 -4.25
CA THR A 104 -13.91 3.87 -4.36
C THR A 104 -12.68 3.50 -5.19
N VAL A 105 -12.29 2.24 -5.10
CA VAL A 105 -11.44 1.60 -6.10
C VAL A 105 -12.30 0.60 -6.86
N GLU A 106 -12.58 0.89 -8.13
CA GLU A 106 -13.38 0.01 -8.99
C GLU A 106 -12.50 -1.11 -9.55
N PRO A 107 -12.92 -2.39 -9.47
CA PRO A 107 -12.16 -3.49 -10.04
C PRO A 107 -12.01 -3.35 -11.57
N GLU A 108 -10.81 -3.60 -12.10
CA GLU A 108 -10.55 -3.52 -13.54
C GLU A 108 -10.09 -4.88 -14.10
N GLN A 109 -9.10 -5.54 -13.48
CA GLN A 109 -8.51 -6.78 -13.99
C GLN A 109 -8.07 -7.72 -12.86
N GLY A 110 -8.00 -9.03 -13.17
CA GLY A 110 -7.51 -10.08 -12.27
C GLY A 110 -8.60 -11.07 -11.80
N PRO A 111 -8.24 -12.03 -10.94
CA PRO A 111 -6.91 -12.24 -10.36
C PRO A 111 -5.89 -12.78 -11.38
N ALA A 112 -4.65 -12.28 -11.30
CA ALA A 112 -3.50 -12.80 -12.04
C ALA A 112 -2.45 -13.35 -11.06
N GLN A 113 -1.55 -14.22 -11.52
CA GLN A 113 -0.43 -14.73 -10.71
C GLN A 113 0.86 -13.99 -11.05
N LEU A 114 1.49 -13.42 -10.03
CA LEU A 114 2.84 -12.91 -10.09
C LEU A 114 3.82 -14.09 -9.99
N VAL A 115 4.58 -14.28 -11.07
CA VAL A 115 5.59 -15.32 -11.20
C VAL A 115 6.96 -14.68 -11.44
N ARG A 116 8.02 -15.47 -11.31
CA ARG A 116 9.36 -15.07 -11.74
C ARG A 116 9.40 -14.86 -13.26
N PRO A 117 10.44 -14.19 -13.79
CA PRO A 117 10.63 -14.04 -15.23
C PRO A 117 10.71 -15.38 -16.00
N ASP A 118 11.16 -16.46 -15.36
CA ASP A 118 11.19 -17.81 -15.92
C ASP A 118 9.83 -18.55 -15.83
N GLY A 119 8.80 -17.90 -15.30
CA GLY A 119 7.46 -18.45 -15.09
C GLY A 119 7.30 -19.27 -13.81
N SER A 120 8.36 -19.50 -13.04
CA SER A 120 8.27 -20.26 -11.79
C SER A 120 7.61 -19.46 -10.66
N ALA A 121 7.05 -20.17 -9.69
CA ALA A 121 6.35 -19.55 -8.57
C ALA A 121 7.28 -18.74 -7.67
N LEU A 122 6.79 -17.61 -7.17
CA LEU A 122 7.49 -16.81 -6.16
C LEU A 122 7.27 -17.40 -4.76
N ALA A 123 8.32 -17.36 -3.94
CA ALA A 123 8.24 -17.63 -2.50
C ALA A 123 8.30 -16.32 -1.71
N ASN A 124 7.27 -15.47 -1.79
CA ASN A 124 7.25 -14.15 -1.14
C ASN A 124 7.34 -14.25 0.41
N ASN A 125 8.27 -13.51 1.01
CA ASN A 125 8.46 -13.35 2.45
C ASN A 125 8.64 -11.88 2.89
N GLY A 126 8.24 -10.93 2.04
CA GLY A 126 8.32 -9.51 2.33
C GLY A 126 8.10 -8.67 1.08
N THR A 127 7.43 -7.53 1.27
CA THR A 127 7.09 -6.61 0.20
C THR A 127 7.49 -5.19 0.58
N VAL A 128 8.09 -4.45 -0.35
CA VAL A 128 8.30 -3.00 -0.26
C VAL A 128 7.70 -2.35 -1.49
N CYS A 129 6.92 -1.29 -1.32
CA CYS A 129 6.24 -0.63 -2.43
C CYS A 129 6.79 0.78 -2.63
N ARG A 130 6.95 1.21 -3.89
CA ARG A 130 7.39 2.56 -4.24
C ARG A 130 6.92 2.98 -5.63
N GLY A 131 6.09 4.01 -5.71
CA GLY A 131 5.47 4.49 -6.95
C GLY A 131 4.76 3.35 -7.68
N THR A 132 5.21 3.09 -8.90
CA THR A 132 4.70 2.07 -9.81
C THR A 132 5.22 0.67 -9.52
N ARG A 133 6.01 0.49 -8.45
CA ARG A 133 6.75 -0.76 -8.20
C ARG A 133 6.36 -1.47 -6.92
N ILE A 134 6.33 -2.79 -7.01
CA ILE A 134 6.28 -3.72 -5.89
C ILE A 134 7.56 -4.56 -5.89
N HIS A 135 8.38 -4.38 -4.86
CA HIS A 135 9.58 -5.16 -4.61
C HIS A 135 9.23 -6.36 -3.73
N VAL A 136 9.50 -7.57 -4.20
CA VAL A 136 9.18 -8.82 -3.52
C VAL A 136 10.48 -9.51 -3.12
N ARG A 137 10.65 -9.75 -1.82
CA ARG A 137 11.77 -10.52 -1.27
C ARG A 137 11.41 -11.99 -1.20
N GLU A 138 12.31 -12.85 -1.67
CA GLU A 138 12.15 -14.29 -1.55
C GLU A 138 12.38 -14.80 -0.12
N ARG A 139 11.71 -15.90 0.23
CA ARG A 139 11.80 -16.55 1.54
C ARG A 139 13.19 -17.11 1.81
N LYS A 140 13.86 -17.61 0.78
CA LYS A 140 15.22 -18.14 0.86
C LYS A 140 16.15 -17.18 0.14
N GLY A 141 17.27 -16.84 0.77
CA GLY A 141 18.29 -15.96 0.20
C GLY A 141 17.99 -14.47 0.36
N THR A 142 18.69 -13.66 -0.43
CA THR A 142 18.62 -12.19 -0.42
C THR A 142 18.08 -11.62 -1.72
N ASP A 143 17.50 -12.46 -2.57
CA ASP A 143 17.02 -12.07 -3.89
C ASP A 143 15.73 -11.24 -3.78
N TRP A 144 15.67 -10.22 -4.63
CA TRP A 144 14.53 -9.33 -4.78
C TRP A 144 14.08 -9.30 -6.23
N TRP A 145 12.77 -9.42 -6.42
CA TRP A 145 12.12 -9.24 -7.70
C TRP A 145 11.32 -7.94 -7.70
N VAL A 146 11.15 -7.35 -8.87
CA VAL A 146 10.39 -6.12 -9.03
C VAL A 146 9.31 -6.33 -10.07
N LEU A 147 8.06 -6.11 -9.64
CA LEU A 147 6.96 -5.84 -10.56
C LEU A 147 6.90 -4.32 -10.75
N ASP A 148 6.97 -3.84 -11.98
CA ASP A 148 6.67 -2.46 -12.34
C ASP A 148 5.39 -2.43 -13.17
N ILE A 149 4.39 -1.66 -12.72
CA ILE A 149 3.09 -1.56 -13.40
C ILE A 149 3.03 -0.37 -14.36
N ALA A 150 4.03 0.53 -14.31
CA ALA A 150 4.18 1.56 -15.32
C ALA A 150 4.56 0.86 -16.61
N ARG A 151 3.61 0.81 -17.54
CA ARG A 151 3.64 0.04 -18.80
C ARG A 151 3.14 -1.41 -18.64
N SER A 152 1.82 -1.52 -18.63
CA SER A 152 1.10 -2.57 -19.36
C SER A 152 0.19 -1.94 -20.38
#